data_AF-A0A2D6CZ33-F1
#
_entry.id   AF-A0A2D6CZ33-F1
#
_cell.length_a   1.000
_cell.length_b   1.000
_cell.length_c   1.000
_cell.angle_alpha   90.00
_cell.angle_beta   90.00
_cell.angle_gamma   90.00
#
_symmetry.space_group_name_H-M   'P 1'
#
loop_
_entity.id
_entity.type
_entity.pdbx_description
1 polymer ?
#
loop_
_entity_poly.entity_id
_entity_poly.type
_entity_poly.pdbx_seq_one_letter_code
_entity_poly.pdbx_strand_id
1 'polypeptide(L)'
;MVTYARGNSRAPWAQPATVALVCAAAALICAGGIARAAVAESPSAEIDFSRDVRPILSSNCFVCHGHDAEARKGDLRLDDRESAFLDRDGYAVIVPGSVEDSLIIDRVTAEDDDVRMPPGKNPLTPEEISTLRRWIEQGATWEEHWAFTPVTRPDPPAVSDEAWAHSDFDRFVLARLDAEGLSHAKQADKRTLIRRVSLDLTGLPPTREEVRAFLDDTAPDAYEKVIDRLLATPQYGEHMSRYWL
;
A
#
# COMPACT_ATOMS: atom_id res chain seq x y z
N MET A 1 -56.16 3.22 23.19
CA MET A 1 -56.00 4.40 24.06
C MET A 1 -54.52 4.44 24.40
N VAL A 2 -53.68 5.33 23.85
CA VAL A 2 -53.93 6.58 23.11
C VAL A 2 -53.70 6.41 21.58
N THR A 3 -54.11 7.39 20.77
CA THR A 3 -53.99 7.44 19.30
C THR A 3 -53.27 8.71 18.85
N TYR A 4 -52.34 8.62 17.89
CA TYR A 4 -52.00 9.67 16.90
C TYR A 4 -51.23 8.96 15.77
N ALA A 5 -51.72 8.82 14.53
CA ALA A 5 -52.10 9.80 13.50
C ALA A 5 -50.91 10.28 12.63
N ARG A 6 -51.09 10.24 11.30
CA ARG A 6 -50.06 10.58 10.29
C ARG A 6 -49.89 12.09 10.15
N GLY A 7 -48.69 12.55 9.85
CA GLY A 7 -48.40 13.94 9.47
C GLY A 7 -47.30 14.04 8.41
N ASN A 8 -47.68 14.08 7.13
CA ASN A 8 -46.77 14.40 6.02
C ASN A 8 -47.10 15.82 5.53
N SER A 9 -46.16 16.75 5.65
CA SER A 9 -46.32 18.14 5.21
C SER A 9 -45.03 18.70 4.63
N ARG A 10 -44.92 18.66 3.30
CA ARG A 10 -44.02 19.55 2.56
C ARG A 10 -44.69 20.93 2.46
N ALA A 11 -43.93 22.00 2.74
CA ALA A 11 -44.31 23.37 2.41
C ALA A 11 -43.06 24.12 1.89
N PRO A 12 -43.19 24.99 0.88
CA PRO A 12 -42.04 25.64 0.24
C PRO A 12 -41.59 26.91 0.98
N TRP A 13 -40.30 27.24 0.87
CA TRP A 13 -39.80 28.57 1.20
C TRP A 13 -40.06 29.51 0.01
N ALA A 14 -40.80 30.60 0.26
CA ALA A 14 -41.13 31.58 -0.77
C ALA A 14 -40.02 32.65 -0.90
N GLN A 15 -39.79 33.12 -2.13
CA GLN A 15 -38.88 34.24 -2.42
C GLN A 15 -39.66 35.56 -2.49
N PRO A 16 -39.18 36.65 -1.85
CA PRO A 16 -39.63 38.00 -2.14
C PRO A 16 -38.82 38.61 -3.31
N ALA A 17 -39.44 38.65 -4.49
CA ALA A 17 -39.26 39.74 -5.45
C ALA A 17 -39.78 41.06 -4.81
N THR A 18 -39.38 42.29 -5.15
CA THR A 18 -38.44 42.82 -6.17
C THR A 18 -38.18 44.29 -5.84
N VAL A 19 -36.98 44.83 -6.10
CA VAL A 19 -36.78 46.26 -6.42
C VAL A 19 -35.72 46.40 -7.52
N ALA A 20 -36.14 46.88 -8.69
CA ALA A 20 -35.29 47.51 -9.70
C ALA A 20 -35.49 49.04 -9.58
N LEU A 21 -34.70 49.96 -10.16
CA LEU A 21 -33.54 49.93 -11.08
C LEU A 21 -32.56 51.02 -10.49
N VAL A 22 -31.58 51.73 -11.09
CA VAL A 22 -31.01 51.96 -12.43
C VAL A 22 -29.54 52.37 -12.24
N CYS A 23 -28.63 51.99 -13.16
CA CYS A 23 -27.69 52.91 -13.84
C CYS A 23 -26.75 52.16 -14.81
N ALA A 24 -26.30 52.86 -15.86
CA ALA A 24 -25.69 52.25 -17.05
C ALA A 24 -24.15 52.29 -17.09
N ALA A 25 -23.62 51.64 -18.13
CA ALA A 25 -22.31 51.87 -18.77
C ALA A 25 -21.03 51.40 -18.04
N ALA A 26 -20.56 50.21 -18.42
CA ALA A 26 -19.17 50.01 -18.86
C ALA A 26 -19.07 48.76 -19.76
N ALA A 27 -19.03 48.95 -21.09
CA ALA A 27 -18.64 47.90 -22.02
C ALA A 27 -17.13 47.99 -22.26
N LEU A 28 -16.33 47.19 -21.55
CA LEU A 28 -14.90 47.04 -21.84
C LEU A 28 -14.54 45.59 -22.19
N ILE A 29 -13.64 45.49 -23.15
CA ILE A 29 -13.18 44.24 -23.77
C ILE A 29 -12.26 43.49 -22.82
N CYS A 30 -12.63 42.25 -22.50
CA CYS A 30 -11.69 41.23 -22.02
C CYS A 30 -11.92 39.95 -22.83
N ALA A 31 -11.19 39.80 -23.93
CA ALA A 31 -11.09 38.55 -24.68
C ALA A 31 -10.19 37.56 -23.90
N GLY A 32 -10.67 37.13 -22.72
CA GLY A 32 -9.98 36.18 -21.86
C GLY A 32 -9.97 34.79 -22.50
N GLY A 33 -8.94 34.52 -23.31
CA GLY A 33 -8.71 33.20 -23.86
C GLY A 33 -8.57 32.19 -22.71
N ILE A 34 -9.41 31.15 -22.74
CA ILE A 34 -9.35 30.07 -21.75
C ILE A 34 -8.07 29.28 -22.02
N ALA A 35 -6.99 29.69 -21.34
CA ALA A 35 -5.74 28.97 -21.32
C ALA A 35 -5.99 27.61 -20.67
N ARG A 36 -6.24 26.60 -21.50
CA ARG A 36 -6.36 25.20 -21.08
C ARG A 36 -5.02 24.81 -20.49
N ALA A 37 -4.94 24.81 -19.16
CA ALA A 37 -3.76 24.38 -18.43
C ALA A 37 -3.37 22.99 -18.95
N ALA A 38 -2.18 22.89 -19.53
CA ALA A 38 -1.59 21.59 -19.80
C ALA A 38 -1.41 20.93 -18.43
N VAL A 39 -2.10 19.81 -18.21
CA VAL A 39 -1.73 18.90 -17.12
C VAL A 39 -0.33 18.45 -17.49
N ALA A 40 0.66 18.91 -16.73
CA ALA A 40 2.02 18.39 -16.86
C ALA A 40 1.93 16.91 -16.50
N GLU A 41 2.12 16.06 -17.51
CA GLU A 41 2.07 14.62 -17.34
C GLU A 41 3.29 14.25 -16.49
N SER A 42 3.04 13.99 -15.21
CA SER A 42 4.09 13.65 -14.24
C SER A 42 4.92 12.52 -14.82
N PRO A 43 6.27 12.61 -14.83
CA PRO A 43 7.11 11.53 -15.33
C PRO A 43 6.69 10.25 -14.59
N SER A 44 6.27 9.23 -15.34
CA SER A 44 5.63 8.06 -14.73
C SER A 44 6.58 7.46 -13.72
N ALA A 45 6.13 7.31 -12.47
CA ALA A 45 7.01 6.93 -11.37
C ALA A 45 7.86 5.71 -11.74
N GLU A 46 9.17 5.84 -11.49
CA GLU A 46 10.18 4.83 -11.80
C GLU A 46 9.78 3.49 -11.19
N ILE A 47 9.74 2.46 -12.03
CA ILE A 47 9.34 1.12 -11.63
C ILE A 47 10.48 0.45 -10.88
N ASP A 48 10.20 0.10 -9.63
CA ASP A 48 11.08 -0.70 -8.77
C ASP A 48 10.74 -2.18 -9.01
N PHE A 49 11.72 -2.97 -9.42
CA PHE A 49 11.46 -4.35 -9.81
C PHE A 49 11.06 -5.20 -8.60
N SER A 50 11.68 -4.99 -7.44
CA SER A 50 11.36 -5.79 -6.25
C SER A 50 10.03 -5.41 -5.59
N ARG A 51 9.63 -4.14 -5.67
CA ARG A 51 8.40 -3.60 -5.09
C ARG A 51 7.19 -3.77 -6.01
N ASP A 52 7.32 -3.45 -7.30
CA ASP A 52 6.18 -3.30 -8.20
C ASP A 52 6.00 -4.50 -9.14
N VAL A 53 7.10 -5.10 -9.64
CA VAL A 53 7.05 -6.12 -10.71
C VAL A 53 7.13 -7.55 -10.16
N ARG A 54 8.10 -7.82 -9.28
CA ARG A 54 8.33 -9.14 -8.68
C ARG A 54 7.07 -9.73 -8.04
N PRO A 55 6.20 -8.98 -7.31
CA PRO A 55 4.97 -9.53 -6.75
C PRO A 55 3.95 -10.00 -7.79
N ILE A 56 3.88 -9.32 -8.95
CA ILE A 56 3.01 -9.68 -10.07
C ILE A 56 3.48 -11.02 -10.65
N LEU A 57 4.78 -11.11 -10.94
CA LEU A 57 5.39 -12.32 -11.51
C LEU A 57 5.33 -13.52 -10.54
N SER A 58 5.52 -13.31 -9.24
CA SER A 58 5.43 -14.39 -8.25
C SER A 58 4.01 -14.91 -8.04
N SER A 59 3.01 -14.03 -8.08
CA SER A 59 1.60 -14.40 -7.85
C SER A 59 0.97 -15.08 -9.07
N ASN A 60 1.31 -14.58 -10.26
CA ASN A 60 0.68 -14.98 -11.50
C ASN A 60 1.50 -16.04 -12.28
N CYS A 61 2.82 -15.91 -12.34
CA CYS A 61 3.67 -16.64 -13.31
C CYS A 61 4.51 -17.78 -12.72
N PHE A 62 5.19 -17.58 -11.58
CA PHE A 62 6.24 -18.52 -11.12
C PHE A 62 5.77 -19.95 -10.82
N VAL A 63 4.47 -20.16 -10.56
CA VAL A 63 3.89 -21.50 -10.37
C VAL A 63 4.00 -22.39 -11.62
N CYS A 64 4.04 -21.79 -12.81
CA CYS A 64 4.17 -22.53 -14.08
C CYS A 64 5.42 -22.15 -14.88
N HIS A 65 6.08 -21.05 -14.53
CA HIS A 65 7.29 -20.54 -15.17
C HIS A 65 8.35 -20.17 -14.13
N GLY A 66 8.67 -21.11 -13.24
CA GLY A 66 9.60 -20.92 -12.11
C GLY A 66 10.59 -22.07 -11.94
N HIS A 67 11.24 -22.11 -10.77
CA HIS A 67 12.28 -23.10 -10.45
C HIS A 67 11.80 -24.56 -10.56
N ASP A 68 10.56 -24.89 -10.20
CA ASP A 68 10.02 -26.26 -10.25
C ASP A 68 9.96 -26.77 -11.70
N ALA A 69 10.72 -27.81 -12.00
CA ALA A 69 10.83 -28.42 -13.32
C ALA A 69 9.60 -29.24 -13.72
N GLU A 70 8.91 -29.88 -12.76
CA GLU A 70 7.74 -30.73 -13.04
C GLU A 70 6.51 -29.87 -13.32
N ALA A 71 6.39 -28.75 -12.59
CA ALA A 71 5.36 -27.75 -12.84
C ALA A 71 5.63 -26.90 -14.10
N ARG A 72 6.90 -26.76 -14.55
CA ARG A 72 7.28 -25.81 -15.61
C ARG A 72 6.55 -26.04 -16.94
N LYS A 73 6.29 -24.95 -17.66
CA LYS A 73 5.68 -24.93 -19.00
C LYS A 73 6.55 -24.13 -19.95
N GLY A 74 6.66 -24.57 -21.20
CA GLY A 74 7.49 -23.94 -22.25
C GLY A 74 9.01 -23.94 -22.00
N ASP A 75 9.48 -24.68 -20.99
CA ASP A 75 10.80 -24.57 -20.35
C ASP A 75 11.27 -23.10 -20.14
N LEU A 76 10.33 -22.28 -19.67
CA LEU A 76 10.54 -20.87 -19.37
C LEU A 76 10.66 -20.67 -17.86
N ARG A 77 11.69 -19.95 -17.42
CA ARG A 77 11.83 -19.43 -16.07
C ARG A 77 11.72 -17.91 -16.09
N LEU A 78 10.67 -17.40 -15.44
CA LEU A 78 10.47 -15.97 -15.17
C LEU A 78 10.97 -15.59 -13.77
N ASP A 79 11.36 -16.57 -12.94
CA ASP A 79 12.03 -16.36 -11.66
C ASP A 79 13.56 -16.12 -11.80
N ASP A 80 14.07 -16.23 -13.03
CA ASP A 80 15.49 -16.22 -13.38
C ASP A 80 15.78 -15.15 -14.43
N ARG A 81 16.79 -14.31 -14.17
CA ARG A 81 17.11 -13.18 -15.05
C ARG A 81 17.56 -13.64 -16.43
N GLU A 82 18.43 -14.64 -16.51
CA GLU A 82 19.02 -15.05 -17.78
C GLU A 82 17.98 -15.76 -18.65
N SER A 83 17.12 -16.58 -18.05
CA SER A 83 16.04 -17.27 -18.77
C SER A 83 14.89 -16.34 -19.21
N ALA A 84 14.58 -15.30 -18.43
CA ALA A 84 13.50 -14.35 -18.75
C ALA A 84 13.84 -13.43 -19.94
N PHE A 85 15.11 -13.06 -20.10
CA PHE A 85 15.63 -12.23 -21.20
C PHE A 85 16.28 -13.04 -22.33
N LEU A 86 16.17 -14.37 -22.32
CA LEU A 86 16.73 -15.26 -23.34
C LEU A 86 15.96 -15.11 -24.67
N ASP A 87 16.67 -14.93 -25.78
CA ASP A 87 16.10 -15.14 -27.13
C ASP A 87 15.88 -16.64 -27.39
N ARG A 88 14.71 -17.00 -27.92
CA ARG A 88 14.21 -18.37 -28.01
C ARG A 88 13.98 -18.77 -29.47
N ASP A 89 15.02 -18.60 -30.29
CA ASP A 89 15.05 -18.87 -31.73
C ASP A 89 14.01 -18.05 -32.52
N GLY A 90 14.05 -16.72 -32.36
CA GLY A 90 13.24 -15.77 -33.13
C GLY A 90 12.08 -15.12 -32.38
N TYR A 91 12.02 -15.27 -31.07
CA TYR A 91 11.19 -14.46 -30.16
C TYR A 91 11.81 -14.45 -28.77
N ALA A 92 11.59 -13.38 -28.01
CA ALA A 92 11.91 -13.30 -26.59
C ALA A 92 10.63 -13.13 -25.76
N VAL A 93 10.71 -13.46 -24.47
CA VAL A 93 9.55 -13.28 -23.57
C VAL A 93 9.47 -11.85 -23.04
N ILE A 94 10.63 -11.24 -22.79
CA ILE A 94 10.77 -9.85 -22.35
C ILE A 94 11.91 -9.20 -23.13
N VAL A 95 11.64 -8.09 -23.80
CA VAL A 95 12.61 -7.31 -24.58
C VAL A 95 12.79 -5.94 -23.92
N PRO A 96 13.93 -5.69 -23.26
CA PRO A 96 14.24 -4.38 -22.66
C PRO A 96 14.02 -3.21 -23.63
N GLY A 97 13.09 -2.32 -23.28
CA GLY A 97 12.77 -1.12 -24.06
C GLY A 97 11.77 -1.31 -25.20
N SER A 98 11.22 -2.52 -25.42
CA SER A 98 10.17 -2.78 -26.42
C SER A 98 9.04 -3.62 -25.83
N VAL A 99 7.87 -3.01 -25.66
CA VAL A 99 6.65 -3.72 -25.22
C VAL A 99 6.06 -4.54 -26.36
N GLU A 100 6.17 -4.04 -27.59
CA GLU A 100 5.65 -4.63 -28.81
C GLU A 100 6.39 -5.91 -29.21
N ASP A 101 7.69 -6.03 -28.88
CA ASP A 101 8.47 -7.28 -29.09
C ASP A 101 8.43 -8.22 -27.87
N SER A 102 7.75 -7.84 -26.77
CA SER A 102 7.72 -8.58 -25.50
C SER A 102 6.50 -9.50 -25.39
N LEU A 103 6.67 -10.77 -25.78
CA LEU A 103 5.61 -11.80 -25.77
C LEU A 103 4.87 -11.94 -24.41
N ILE A 104 5.47 -11.56 -23.28
CA ILE A 104 4.78 -11.55 -21.98
C ILE A 104 3.53 -10.64 -22.00
N ILE A 105 3.56 -9.51 -22.72
CA ILE A 105 2.45 -8.56 -22.78
C ILE A 105 1.31 -9.16 -23.61
N ASP A 106 1.59 -9.61 -24.84
CA ASP A 106 0.61 -10.33 -25.68
C ASP A 106 -0.10 -11.44 -24.90
N ARG A 107 0.66 -12.20 -24.10
CA ARG A 107 0.14 -13.32 -23.32
C ARG A 107 -0.77 -12.90 -22.18
N VAL A 108 -0.53 -11.78 -21.51
CA VAL A 108 -1.44 -11.30 -20.44
C VAL A 108 -2.61 -10.46 -20.99
N THR A 109 -2.53 -9.95 -22.22
CA THR A 109 -3.60 -9.17 -22.87
C THR A 109 -4.42 -9.92 -23.93
N ALA A 110 -4.11 -11.19 -24.22
CA ALA A 110 -4.84 -11.98 -25.22
C ALA A 110 -6.34 -12.12 -24.89
N GLU A 111 -7.21 -11.99 -25.89
CA GLU A 111 -8.67 -12.13 -25.74
C GLU A 111 -9.14 -13.59 -25.61
N ASP A 112 -8.30 -14.55 -26.03
CA ASP A 112 -8.58 -15.98 -26.01
C ASP A 112 -8.01 -16.66 -24.75
N ASP A 113 -8.92 -17.19 -23.92
CA ASP A 113 -8.61 -17.82 -22.63
C ASP A 113 -7.75 -19.09 -22.74
N ASP A 114 -7.71 -19.78 -23.90
CA ASP A 114 -6.84 -20.95 -24.11
C ASP A 114 -5.36 -20.56 -24.32
N VAL A 115 -5.07 -19.30 -24.67
CA VAL A 115 -3.70 -18.78 -24.88
C VAL A 115 -3.29 -17.67 -23.90
N ARG A 116 -4.26 -17.07 -23.20
CA ARG A 116 -4.07 -16.03 -22.17
C ARG A 116 -3.39 -16.60 -20.92
N MET A 117 -2.48 -15.81 -20.37
CA MET A 117 -1.78 -16.07 -19.11
C MET A 117 -2.31 -15.16 -18.00
N PRO A 118 -2.42 -15.65 -16.75
CA PRO A 118 -2.29 -17.04 -16.33
C PRO A 118 -3.52 -17.91 -16.70
N PRO A 119 -3.32 -19.16 -17.14
CA PRO A 119 -4.39 -20.02 -17.63
C PRO A 119 -5.24 -20.56 -16.48
N GLY A 120 -6.56 -20.66 -16.68
CA GLY A 120 -7.50 -21.13 -15.65
C GLY A 120 -7.57 -20.25 -14.38
N LYS A 121 -6.99 -19.05 -14.42
CA LYS A 121 -7.00 -18.05 -13.36
C LYS A 121 -7.65 -16.75 -13.86
N ASN A 122 -7.94 -15.84 -12.92
CA ASN A 122 -8.32 -14.47 -13.24
C ASN A 122 -7.26 -13.80 -14.14
N PRO A 123 -7.66 -12.91 -15.08
CA PRO A 123 -6.72 -12.02 -15.76
C PRO A 123 -5.95 -11.15 -14.75
N LEU A 124 -4.79 -10.65 -15.16
CA LEU A 124 -4.13 -9.54 -14.47
C LEU A 124 -5.04 -8.30 -14.54
N THR A 125 -4.95 -7.46 -13.51
CA THR A 125 -5.61 -6.15 -13.49
C THR A 125 -4.99 -5.19 -14.54
N PRO A 126 -5.74 -4.18 -15.02
CA PRO A 126 -5.18 -3.12 -15.86
C PRO A 126 -3.95 -2.43 -15.24
N GLU A 127 -3.92 -2.31 -13.92
CA GLU A 127 -2.84 -1.73 -13.14
C GLU A 127 -1.58 -2.61 -13.13
N GLU A 128 -1.74 -3.94 -12.99
CA GLU A 128 -0.63 -4.90 -13.13
C GLU A 128 -0.06 -4.90 -14.56
N ILE A 129 -0.94 -4.92 -15.58
CA ILE A 129 -0.54 -4.89 -16.99
C ILE A 129 0.18 -3.57 -17.31
N SER A 130 -0.33 -2.43 -16.85
CA SER A 130 0.32 -1.12 -16.97
C SER A 130 1.69 -1.09 -16.28
N THR A 131 1.83 -1.74 -15.13
CA THR A 131 3.10 -1.83 -14.40
C THR A 131 4.13 -2.67 -15.16
N LEU A 132 3.73 -3.81 -15.72
CA LEU A 132 4.60 -4.63 -16.59
C LEU A 132 5.01 -3.88 -17.87
N ARG A 133 4.09 -3.16 -18.53
CA ARG A 133 4.39 -2.36 -19.72
C ARG A 133 5.39 -1.25 -19.42
N ARG A 134 5.13 -0.41 -18.40
CA ARG A 134 6.03 0.69 -18.00
C ARG A 134 7.41 0.19 -17.56
N TRP A 135 7.48 -0.97 -16.90
CA TRP A 135 8.76 -1.60 -16.56
C TRP A 135 9.58 -1.95 -17.80
N ILE A 136 8.94 -2.57 -18.81
CA ILE A 136 9.58 -2.95 -20.07
C ILE A 136 9.99 -1.71 -20.86
N GLU A 137 9.13 -0.70 -20.98
CA GLU A 137 9.41 0.62 -21.58
C GLU A 137 10.61 1.30 -20.90
N GLN A 138 10.76 1.17 -19.58
CA GLN A 138 11.88 1.68 -18.78
C GLN A 138 13.14 0.80 -18.86
N GLY A 139 13.21 -0.17 -19.78
CA GLY A 139 14.39 -1.01 -20.02
C GLY A 139 14.42 -2.32 -19.22
N ALA A 140 13.29 -2.73 -18.61
CA ALA A 140 13.13 -3.98 -17.88
C ALA A 140 14.22 -4.24 -16.82
N THR A 141 14.63 -3.20 -16.08
CA THR A 141 15.65 -3.28 -15.02
C THR A 141 15.33 -4.41 -14.03
N TRP A 142 16.32 -5.25 -13.75
CA TRP A 142 16.15 -6.44 -12.91
C TRP A 142 17.03 -6.34 -11.67
N GLU A 143 16.44 -6.60 -10.51
CA GLU A 143 17.13 -6.61 -9.21
C GLU A 143 17.28 -8.03 -8.67
N GLU A 144 18.36 -8.28 -7.94
CA GLU A 144 18.50 -9.50 -7.14
C GLU A 144 17.47 -9.54 -6.01
N HIS A 145 17.24 -10.73 -5.45
CA HIS A 145 16.38 -10.85 -4.28
C HIS A 145 17.06 -10.17 -3.08
N TRP A 146 16.32 -9.35 -2.32
CA TRP A 146 16.82 -8.47 -1.26
C TRP A 146 17.74 -9.14 -0.22
N ALA A 147 17.65 -10.46 -0.04
CA ALA A 147 18.51 -11.25 0.86
C ALA A 147 19.96 -11.41 0.36
N PHE A 148 20.25 -11.10 -0.90
CA PHE A 148 21.59 -11.12 -1.50
C PHE A 148 22.17 -9.70 -1.70
N THR A 149 21.31 -8.69 -1.83
CA THR A 149 21.69 -7.29 -1.93
C THR A 149 22.27 -6.76 -0.60
N PRO A 150 23.41 -6.04 -0.60
CA PRO A 150 23.94 -5.41 0.61
C PRO A 150 22.95 -4.40 1.22
N VAL A 151 22.62 -4.55 2.50
CA VAL A 151 21.71 -3.64 3.21
C VAL A 151 22.38 -2.28 3.44
N THR A 152 21.88 -1.26 2.74
CA THR A 152 22.22 0.15 2.98
C THR A 152 21.30 0.74 4.06
N ARG A 153 21.78 1.78 4.77
CA ARG A 153 20.91 2.59 5.63
C ARG A 153 20.42 3.80 4.82
N PRO A 154 19.11 3.94 4.55
CA PRO A 154 18.58 5.14 3.91
C PRO A 154 18.56 6.33 4.88
N ASP A 155 18.59 7.55 4.34
CA ASP A 155 18.37 8.76 5.12
C ASP A 155 16.89 8.85 5.54
N PRO A 156 16.57 9.08 6.84
CA PRO A 156 15.18 9.17 7.31
C PRO A 156 14.47 10.41 6.76
N PRO A 157 13.24 10.30 6.24
CA PRO A 157 12.53 11.43 5.62
C PRO A 157 12.21 12.53 6.64
N ALA A 158 12.15 13.77 6.17
CA ALA A 158 11.57 14.87 6.94
C ALA A 158 10.05 14.66 7.09
N VAL A 159 9.50 15.05 8.24
CA VAL A 159 8.10 14.75 8.61
C VAL A 159 7.37 15.94 9.23
N SER A 160 6.05 15.87 9.26
CA SER A 160 5.17 16.92 9.81
C SER A 160 5.25 17.10 11.33
N ASP A 161 5.52 16.03 12.09
CA ASP A 161 5.61 16.03 13.56
C ASP A 161 6.86 15.26 14.04
N GLU A 162 7.93 16.00 14.36
CA GLU A 162 9.15 15.43 14.95
C GLU A 162 9.03 15.09 16.45
N ALA A 163 7.96 15.50 17.13
CA ALA A 163 7.73 15.16 18.53
C ALA A 163 6.98 13.82 18.68
N TRP A 164 6.22 13.40 17.67
CA TRP A 164 5.64 12.06 17.58
C TRP A 164 6.65 11.00 17.11
N ALA A 165 7.60 11.38 16.23
CA ALA A 165 8.58 10.46 15.66
C ALA A 165 9.69 10.09 16.66
N HIS A 166 9.43 9.10 17.52
CA HIS A 166 10.37 8.62 18.54
C HIS A 166 11.64 7.95 17.97
N SER A 167 11.60 7.49 16.71
CA SER A 167 12.71 6.86 16.01
C SER A 167 12.72 7.18 14.51
N ASP A 168 13.84 6.88 13.84
CA ASP A 168 13.95 6.98 12.37
C ASP A 168 12.87 6.17 11.65
N PHE A 169 12.43 5.04 12.21
CA PHE A 169 11.36 4.22 11.65
C PHE A 169 10.01 4.95 11.65
N ASP A 170 9.69 5.63 12.76
CA ASP A 170 8.45 6.40 12.87
C ASP A 170 8.41 7.56 11.85
N ARG A 171 9.57 8.08 11.44
CA ARG A 171 9.65 9.07 10.35
C ARG A 171 9.19 8.48 9.01
N PHE A 172 9.56 7.25 8.67
CA PHE A 172 9.05 6.57 7.46
C PHE A 172 7.54 6.30 7.55
N VAL A 173 7.03 5.92 8.73
CA VAL A 173 5.59 5.70 8.95
C VAL A 173 4.82 7.01 8.79
N LEU A 174 5.25 8.10 9.44
CA LEU A 174 4.59 9.40 9.37
C LEU A 174 4.66 10.00 7.96
N ALA A 175 5.80 9.90 7.27
CA ALA A 175 5.91 10.34 5.88
C ALA A 175 4.93 9.61 4.94
N ARG A 176 4.62 8.33 5.21
CA ARG A 176 3.59 7.59 4.44
C ARG A 176 2.16 8.01 4.82
N LEU A 177 1.89 8.24 6.10
CA LEU A 177 0.59 8.75 6.56
C LEU A 177 0.30 10.14 5.97
N ASP A 178 1.26 11.06 6.03
CA ASP A 178 1.19 12.40 5.43
C ASP A 178 0.90 12.32 3.92
N ALA A 179 1.56 11.41 3.20
CA ALA A 179 1.35 11.20 1.76
C ALA A 179 -0.03 10.60 1.40
N GLU A 180 -0.66 9.87 2.32
CA GLU A 180 -2.04 9.36 2.18
C GLU A 180 -3.11 10.33 2.73
N GLY A 181 -2.70 11.46 3.34
CA GLY A 181 -3.61 12.39 4.02
C GLY A 181 -4.20 11.83 5.32
N LEU A 182 -3.54 10.84 5.92
CA LEU A 182 -3.91 10.21 7.18
C LEU A 182 -3.14 10.81 8.35
N SER A 183 -3.69 10.69 9.56
CA SER A 183 -3.01 11.09 10.80
C SER A 183 -2.79 9.90 11.72
N HIS A 184 -1.69 9.94 12.48
CA HIS A 184 -1.36 8.90 13.45
C HIS A 184 -2.40 8.84 14.59
N ALA A 185 -2.60 7.65 15.16
CA ALA A 185 -3.44 7.49 16.33
C ALA A 185 -2.84 8.18 17.56
N LYS A 186 -3.69 8.54 18.53
CA LYS A 186 -3.23 8.91 19.88
C LYS A 186 -2.85 7.65 20.66
N GLN A 187 -1.82 7.74 21.48
CA GLN A 187 -1.45 6.68 22.42
C GLN A 187 -2.65 6.33 23.31
N ALA A 188 -2.88 5.03 23.53
CA ALA A 188 -3.95 4.56 24.39
C ALA A 188 -3.65 4.86 25.87
N ASP A 189 -4.69 4.90 26.71
CA ASP A 189 -4.51 5.09 28.15
C ASP A 189 -3.76 3.91 28.79
N LYS A 190 -3.08 4.16 29.92
CA LYS A 190 -2.28 3.14 30.62
C LYS A 190 -3.04 1.85 30.94
N ARG A 191 -4.35 1.89 31.23
CA ARG A 191 -5.13 0.67 31.54
C ARG A 191 -5.38 -0.15 30.27
N THR A 192 -5.62 0.51 29.15
CA THR A 192 -5.72 -0.12 27.83
C THR A 192 -4.38 -0.69 27.38
N LEU A 193 -3.28 0.06 27.55
CA LEU A 193 -1.92 -0.38 27.20
C LEU A 193 -1.53 -1.66 27.93
N ILE A 194 -1.56 -1.67 29.28
CA ILE A 194 -1.15 -2.87 30.04
C ILE A 194 -2.05 -4.07 29.74
N ARG A 195 -3.37 -3.86 29.55
CA ARG A 195 -4.29 -4.94 29.18
C ARG A 195 -3.95 -5.55 27.81
N ARG A 196 -3.58 -4.72 26.83
CA ARG A 196 -3.14 -5.20 25.50
C ARG A 196 -1.84 -5.98 25.63
N VAL A 197 -0.75 -5.32 26.03
CA VAL A 197 0.60 -5.92 26.01
C VAL A 197 0.73 -7.18 26.86
N SER A 198 0.02 -7.31 28.00
CA SER A 198 -0.01 -8.58 28.74
C SER A 198 -0.76 -9.69 28.01
N LEU A 199 -1.89 -9.40 27.35
CA LEU A 199 -2.60 -10.40 26.53
C LEU A 199 -1.81 -10.75 25.26
N ASP A 200 -1.13 -9.79 24.66
CA ASP A 200 -0.39 -9.97 23.41
C ASP A 200 0.94 -10.72 23.63
N LEU A 201 1.64 -10.48 24.75
CA LEU A 201 2.88 -11.20 25.09
C LEU A 201 2.65 -12.50 25.88
N THR A 202 1.72 -12.53 26.84
CA THR A 202 1.54 -13.68 27.76
C THR A 202 0.22 -14.40 27.59
N GLY A 203 -0.78 -13.79 26.95
CA GLY A 203 -2.12 -14.39 26.78
C GLY A 203 -2.99 -14.30 28.02
N LEU A 204 -2.44 -13.75 29.11
CA LEU A 204 -3.11 -13.58 30.40
C LEU A 204 -3.44 -12.09 30.62
N PRO A 205 -4.58 -11.78 31.25
CA PRO A 205 -4.86 -10.42 31.69
C PRO A 205 -3.90 -10.03 32.82
N PRO A 206 -3.46 -8.76 32.90
CA PRO A 206 -2.53 -8.32 33.95
C PRO A 206 -3.19 -8.38 35.33
N THR A 207 -2.39 -8.65 36.36
CA THR A 207 -2.89 -8.69 37.73
C THR A 207 -3.30 -7.29 38.23
N ARG A 208 -4.12 -7.24 39.29
CA ARG A 208 -4.54 -5.96 39.90
C ARG A 208 -3.38 -5.15 40.48
N GLU A 209 -2.26 -5.80 40.80
CA GLU A 209 -1.08 -5.17 41.38
C GLU A 209 -0.19 -4.57 40.29
N GLU A 210 0.04 -5.31 39.20
CA GLU A 210 0.73 -4.77 38.01
C GLU A 210 0.00 -3.59 37.39
N VAL A 211 -1.34 -3.64 37.32
CA VAL A 211 -2.15 -2.52 36.82
C VAL A 211 -1.99 -1.28 37.71
N ARG A 212 -1.85 -1.43 39.03
CA ARG A 212 -1.55 -0.31 39.93
C ARG A 212 -0.13 0.20 39.71
N ALA A 213 0.86 -0.69 39.78
CA ALA A 213 2.27 -0.34 39.63
C ALA A 213 2.55 0.44 38.33
N PHE A 214 1.96 0.03 37.20
CA PHE A 214 2.10 0.78 35.95
C PHE A 214 1.32 2.10 35.94
N LEU A 215 0.14 2.18 36.55
CA LEU A 215 -0.59 3.44 36.65
C LEU A 215 0.20 4.48 37.47
N ASP A 216 0.76 4.03 38.59
CA ASP A 216 1.42 4.85 39.60
C ASP A 216 2.88 5.22 39.21
N ASP A 217 3.58 4.43 38.37
CA ASP A 217 4.92 4.79 37.85
C ASP A 217 4.83 5.96 36.85
N THR A 218 5.33 7.13 37.21
CA THR A 218 5.35 8.35 36.39
C THR A 218 6.64 8.55 35.59
N ALA A 219 7.56 7.58 35.59
CA ALA A 219 8.78 7.64 34.80
C ALA A 219 8.49 7.60 33.28
N PRO A 220 9.34 8.22 32.43
CA PRO A 220 9.12 8.26 30.98
C PRO A 220 9.25 6.87 30.30
N ASP A 221 9.94 5.94 30.95
CA ASP A 221 10.21 4.55 30.54
C ASP A 221 9.27 3.53 31.25
N ALA A 222 8.16 3.99 31.82
CA ALA A 222 7.25 3.16 32.61
C ALA A 222 6.58 2.03 31.81
N TYR A 223 6.45 2.16 30.49
CA TYR A 223 5.81 1.16 29.64
C TYR A 223 6.80 0.08 29.19
N GLU A 224 8.02 0.49 28.92
CA GLU A 224 9.18 -0.31 28.55
C GLU A 224 9.51 -1.27 29.71
N LYS A 225 9.53 -0.78 30.95
CA LYS A 225 9.63 -1.61 32.17
C LYS A 225 8.53 -2.67 32.30
N VAL A 226 7.33 -2.42 31.75
CA VAL A 226 6.24 -3.42 31.73
C VAL A 226 6.49 -4.46 30.65
N ILE A 227 6.96 -4.04 29.47
CA ILE A 227 7.36 -4.94 28.38
C ILE A 227 8.49 -5.87 28.85
N ASP A 228 9.59 -5.32 29.37
CA ASP A 228 10.75 -6.10 29.85
C ASP A 228 10.35 -7.11 30.94
N ARG A 229 9.51 -6.69 31.90
CA ARG A 229 8.99 -7.60 32.93
C ARG A 229 8.20 -8.76 32.32
N LEU A 230 7.35 -8.50 31.33
CA LEU A 230 6.51 -9.51 30.69
C LEU A 230 7.35 -10.47 29.82
N LEU A 231 8.30 -9.94 29.03
CA LEU A 231 9.23 -10.74 28.23
C LEU A 231 10.11 -11.68 29.08
N ALA A 232 10.42 -11.27 30.32
CA ALA A 232 11.16 -12.11 31.28
C ALA A 232 10.31 -13.21 31.96
N THR A 233 9.01 -13.31 31.70
CA THR A 233 8.14 -14.34 32.32
C THR A 233 8.22 -15.69 31.61
N PRO A 234 8.07 -16.82 32.32
CA PRO A 234 7.81 -18.12 31.70
C PRO A 234 6.57 -18.09 30.80
N GLN A 235 5.55 -17.30 31.17
CA GLN A 235 4.28 -17.19 30.44
C GLN A 235 4.43 -16.58 29.04
N TYR A 236 5.41 -15.70 28.82
CA TYR A 236 5.78 -15.25 27.48
C TYR A 236 6.34 -16.40 26.63
N GLY A 237 7.24 -17.21 27.19
CA GLY A 237 7.78 -18.41 26.51
C GLY A 237 6.70 -19.46 26.21
N GLU A 238 5.80 -19.73 27.16
CA GLU A 238 4.63 -20.60 27.02
C GLU A 238 3.69 -20.09 25.91
N HIS A 239 3.41 -18.78 25.87
CA HIS A 239 2.56 -18.16 24.87
C HIS A 239 3.15 -18.25 23.46
N MET A 240 4.43 -17.90 23.28
CA MET A 240 5.06 -17.87 21.96
C MET A 240 5.28 -19.28 21.40
N SER A 241 5.53 -20.27 22.26
CA SER A 241 5.74 -21.66 21.86
C SER A 241 4.48 -22.34 21.30
N ARG A 242 3.27 -21.90 21.66
CA ARG A 242 1.99 -22.55 21.26
C ARG A 242 1.65 -22.50 19.76
N TYR A 243 2.43 -21.75 18.98
CA TYR A 243 2.32 -21.72 17.51
C TYR A 243 3.22 -22.78 16.84
N TRP A 244 4.01 -23.51 17.63
CA TRP A 244 5.03 -24.46 17.20
C TRP A 244 4.90 -25.84 17.88
N LEU A 245 3.89 -26.02 18.75
CA LEU A 245 3.59 -27.20 19.57
C LEU A 245 2.11 -27.60 19.46
#